data_AF-A0A7W0VRL4-F1
#
_entry.id   AF-A0A7W0VRL4-F1
#
_cell.length_a   1.000
_cell.length_b   1.000
_cell.length_c   1.000
_cell.angle_alpha   90.00
_cell.angle_beta   90.00
_cell.angle_gamma   90.00
#
_symmetry.space_group_name_H-M   'P 1'
#
loop_
_entity.id
_entity.type
_entity.pdbx_description
1 polymer ?
#
loop_
_entity_poly.entity_id
_entity_poly.type
_entity_poly.pdbx_seq_one_letter_code
_entity_poly.pdbx_strand_id
1 'polypeptide(L)'
;MGTEILIVFAFLLANGVFAGAEIAVLSVRKTRLSEFIRRRDKRALAVKKLRDHPERFLATVQIAITTVGTAAAAFGGARLEASLRPKFESIGLGANTSLATVIVMIVFLELVVGELVPKSLALRYSDRYSFFVGRPLVFLSMVMRPLVWLLTVTSNLFLRFFGDKTTFTETRLSRDELQQLVEEAAKTGSVDPRASEIASRALGFGEV
;
A
#
# COMPACT_ATOMS: atom_id res chain seq x y z
N MET A 1 -11.98 21.28 -22.83
CA MET A 1 -12.84 20.57 -21.86
C MET A 1 -12.73 19.05 -21.98
N GLY A 2 -12.86 18.45 -23.18
CA GLY A 2 -12.83 16.99 -23.32
C GLY A 2 -11.47 16.34 -23.01
N THR A 3 -10.36 16.96 -23.43
CA THR A 3 -9.00 16.43 -23.22
C THR A 3 -8.58 16.49 -21.76
N GLU A 4 -9.00 17.51 -21.02
CA GLU A 4 -8.64 17.71 -19.62
C GLU A 4 -9.38 16.73 -18.71
N ILE A 5 -10.67 16.50 -18.96
CA ILE A 5 -11.45 15.48 -18.26
C ILE A 5 -10.83 14.09 -18.50
N LEU A 6 -10.38 13.82 -19.73
CA LEU A 6 -9.71 12.57 -20.06
C LEU A 6 -8.39 12.40 -19.30
N ILE A 7 -7.60 13.47 -19.13
CA ILE A 7 -6.36 13.46 -18.33
C ILE A 7 -6.66 13.20 -16.85
N VAL A 8 -7.63 13.91 -16.26
CA VAL A 8 -8.02 13.71 -14.85
C VAL A 8 -8.53 12.29 -14.63
N PHE A 9 -9.36 11.79 -15.56
CA PHE A 9 -9.86 10.43 -15.51
C PHE A 9 -8.74 9.39 -15.66
N ALA A 10 -7.76 9.64 -16.52
CA ALA A 10 -6.59 8.79 -16.66
C ALA A 10 -5.76 8.75 -15.36
N PHE A 11 -5.57 9.89 -14.69
CA PHE A 11 -4.90 9.92 -13.38
C PHE A 11 -5.72 9.19 -12.32
N LEU A 12 -7.04 9.38 -12.27
CA LEU A 12 -7.93 8.68 -11.34
C LEU A 12 -7.84 7.16 -11.50
N LEU A 13 -7.83 6.66 -12.74
CA LEU A 13 -7.65 5.24 -13.03
C LEU A 13 -6.25 4.76 -12.65
N ALA A 14 -5.20 5.53 -12.96
CA ALA A 14 -3.84 5.19 -12.57
C ALA A 14 -3.70 5.10 -11.04
N ASN A 15 -4.32 6.02 -10.30
CA ASN A 15 -4.37 5.99 -8.84
C ASN A 15 -5.03 4.70 -8.35
N GLY A 16 -6.18 4.36 -8.94
CA GLY A 16 -6.88 3.11 -8.68
C GLY A 16 -6.05 1.86 -8.94
N VAL A 17 -5.21 1.88 -9.98
CA VAL A 17 -4.28 0.77 -10.27
C VAL A 17 -3.26 0.61 -9.14
N PHE A 18 -2.67 1.70 -8.66
CA PHE A 18 -1.70 1.66 -7.57
C PHE A 18 -2.34 1.29 -6.22
N ALA A 19 -3.48 1.88 -5.90
CA ALA A 19 -4.27 1.57 -4.71
C ALA A 19 -4.70 0.10 -4.67
N GLY A 20 -5.21 -0.43 -5.79
CA GLY A 20 -5.54 -1.85 -5.91
C GLY A 20 -4.30 -2.74 -5.82
N ALA A 21 -3.19 -2.32 -6.42
CA ALA A 21 -1.94 -3.09 -6.38
C ALA A 21 -1.41 -3.30 -4.97
N GLU A 22 -1.45 -2.25 -4.14
CA GLU A 22 -1.11 -2.29 -2.72
C GLU A 22 -1.80 -3.47 -2.03
N ILE A 23 -3.13 -3.48 -2.09
CA ILE A 23 -3.97 -4.48 -1.42
C ILE A 23 -3.80 -5.86 -2.03
N ALA A 24 -3.75 -5.96 -3.37
CA ALA A 24 -3.59 -7.23 -4.06
C ALA A 24 -2.28 -7.93 -3.65
N VAL A 25 -1.15 -7.22 -3.69
CA VAL A 25 0.17 -7.79 -3.40
C VAL A 25 0.28 -8.23 -1.94
N LEU A 26 -0.26 -7.44 -0.99
CA LEU A 26 -0.23 -7.77 0.43
C LEU A 26 -1.17 -8.93 0.80
N SER A 27 -2.30 -9.02 0.11
CA SER A 27 -3.37 -9.99 0.41
C SER A 27 -3.18 -11.37 -0.22
N VAL A 28 -2.25 -11.53 -1.16
CA VAL A 28 -1.94 -12.84 -1.76
C VAL A 28 -1.41 -13.81 -0.69
N ARG A 29 -1.94 -15.03 -0.65
CA ARG A 29 -1.49 -16.05 0.32
C ARG A 29 -0.12 -16.59 -0.07
N LYS A 30 0.79 -16.76 0.92
CA LYS A 30 2.14 -17.29 0.70
C LYS A 30 2.13 -18.70 0.07
N THR A 31 1.17 -19.54 0.47
CA THR A 31 0.97 -20.90 -0.07
C THR A 31 0.64 -20.88 -1.55
N ARG A 32 -0.38 -20.10 -1.96
CA ARG A 32 -0.75 -19.91 -3.37
C ARG A 32 0.41 -19.37 -4.20
N LEU A 33 1.09 -18.33 -3.72
CA LEU A 33 2.24 -17.76 -4.41
C LEU A 33 3.33 -18.82 -4.67
N SER A 34 3.58 -19.67 -3.68
CA SER A 34 4.56 -20.76 -3.77
C SER A 34 4.16 -21.82 -4.80
N GLU A 35 2.87 -22.14 -4.93
CA GLU A 35 2.35 -23.06 -5.95
C GLU A 35 2.64 -22.55 -7.36
N PHE A 36 2.34 -21.28 -7.64
CA PHE A 36 2.61 -20.68 -8.96
C PHE A 36 4.11 -20.57 -9.27
N ILE A 37 4.94 -20.34 -8.26
CA ILE A 37 6.41 -20.34 -8.43
C ILE A 37 6.92 -21.74 -8.77
N ARG A 38 6.41 -22.80 -8.12
CA ARG A 38 6.76 -24.19 -8.47
C ARG A 38 6.38 -24.51 -9.92
N ARG A 39 5.30 -23.93 -10.43
CA ARG A 39 4.89 -24.00 -11.85
C ARG A 39 5.71 -23.10 -12.78
N ARG A 40 6.78 -22.47 -12.29
CA ARG A 40 7.68 -21.56 -13.02
C ARG A 40 6.99 -20.31 -13.58
N ASP A 41 5.92 -19.82 -12.95
CA ASP A 41 5.29 -18.55 -13.34
C ASP A 41 6.17 -17.35 -12.94
N LYS A 42 6.68 -16.61 -13.94
CA LYS A 42 7.52 -15.42 -13.74
C LYS A 42 6.76 -14.26 -13.07
N ARG A 43 5.43 -14.20 -13.19
CA ARG A 43 4.60 -13.16 -12.55
C ARG A 43 4.54 -13.37 -11.04
N ALA A 44 4.41 -14.63 -10.61
CA ALA A 44 4.45 -15.01 -9.20
C ALA A 44 5.82 -14.68 -8.57
N LEU A 45 6.93 -14.88 -9.30
CA LEU A 45 8.24 -14.49 -8.82
C LEU A 45 8.37 -12.96 -8.62
N ALA A 46 7.77 -12.15 -9.49
CA ALA A 46 7.76 -10.70 -9.35
C ALA A 46 6.97 -10.27 -8.09
N VAL A 47 5.78 -10.84 -7.87
CA VAL A 47 5.01 -10.57 -6.65
C VAL A 47 5.77 -11.00 -5.40
N LYS A 48 6.44 -12.16 -5.42
CA LYS A 48 7.33 -12.58 -4.32
C LYS A 48 8.39 -11.53 -4.03
N LYS A 49 9.08 -11.02 -5.06
CA LYS A 49 10.12 -9.99 -4.90
C LYS A 49 9.59 -8.70 -4.25
N LEU A 50 8.36 -8.29 -4.57
CA LEU A 50 7.72 -7.14 -3.93
C LEU A 50 7.42 -7.41 -2.45
N ARG A 51 6.90 -8.61 -2.15
CA ARG A 51 6.58 -9.03 -0.78
C ARG A 51 7.79 -9.29 0.11
N ASP A 52 8.90 -9.72 -0.47
CA ASP A 52 10.16 -9.92 0.26
C ASP A 52 10.77 -8.58 0.73
N HIS A 53 10.33 -7.44 0.16
CA HIS A 53 10.76 -6.10 0.54
C HIS A 53 9.56 -5.16 0.73
N PRO A 54 8.73 -5.40 1.75
CA PRO A 54 7.44 -4.72 1.92
C PRO A 54 7.59 -3.21 2.12
N GLU A 55 8.60 -2.74 2.85
CA GLU A 55 8.83 -1.30 3.08
C GLU A 55 9.04 -0.55 1.78
N ARG A 56 9.92 -1.08 0.93
CA ARG A 56 10.24 -0.45 -0.34
C ARG A 56 9.06 -0.53 -1.30
N PHE A 57 8.31 -1.63 -1.27
CA PHE A 57 7.07 -1.77 -2.03
C PHE A 57 6.05 -0.71 -1.61
N LEU A 58 5.73 -0.64 -0.31
CA LEU A 58 4.79 0.33 0.26
C LEU A 58 5.21 1.76 -0.06
N ALA A 59 6.48 2.12 0.17
CA ALA A 59 6.99 3.44 -0.16
C ALA A 59 6.87 3.75 -1.66
N THR A 60 7.21 2.80 -2.55
CA THR A 60 7.08 3.00 -4.00
C THR A 60 5.63 3.27 -4.40
N VAL A 61 4.71 2.43 -3.92
CA VAL A 61 3.29 2.54 -4.27
C VAL A 61 2.70 3.82 -3.70
N GLN A 62 3.05 4.19 -2.46
CA GLN A 62 2.59 5.42 -1.84
C GLN A 62 3.08 6.65 -2.59
N ILE A 63 4.35 6.70 -3.00
CA ILE A 63 4.88 7.79 -3.85
C ILE A 63 4.07 7.88 -5.14
N ALA A 64 3.77 6.75 -5.78
CA ALA A 64 3.00 6.73 -7.02
C ALA A 64 1.56 7.24 -6.82
N ILE A 65 0.86 6.75 -5.78
CA ILE A 65 -0.48 7.21 -5.39
C ILE A 65 -0.48 8.71 -5.14
N THR A 66 0.42 9.20 -4.28
CA THR A 66 0.50 10.63 -3.95
C THR A 66 0.83 11.47 -5.18
N THR A 67 1.76 11.03 -6.03
CA THR A 67 2.14 11.80 -7.23
C THR A 67 0.98 11.90 -8.21
N VAL A 68 0.29 10.78 -8.46
CA VAL A 68 -0.83 10.71 -9.39
C VAL A 68 -2.05 11.47 -8.85
N GLY A 69 -2.40 11.27 -7.58
CA GLY A 69 -3.50 11.99 -6.92
C GLY A 69 -3.25 13.50 -6.87
N THR A 70 -2.04 13.93 -6.50
CA THR A 70 -1.68 15.35 -6.49
C THR A 70 -1.73 15.95 -7.89
N ALA A 71 -1.24 15.23 -8.92
CA ALA A 71 -1.38 15.68 -10.30
C ALA A 71 -2.86 15.78 -10.71
N ALA A 72 -3.68 14.78 -10.40
CA ALA A 72 -5.11 14.80 -10.68
C ALA A 72 -5.80 16.01 -10.03
N ALA A 73 -5.50 16.29 -8.76
CA ALA A 73 -6.04 17.43 -8.02
C ALA A 73 -5.57 18.78 -8.61
N ALA A 74 -4.29 18.91 -8.97
CA ALA A 74 -3.74 20.14 -9.54
C ALA A 74 -4.33 20.44 -10.93
N PHE A 75 -4.42 19.43 -11.81
CA PHE A 75 -4.98 19.60 -13.16
C PHE A 75 -6.51 19.68 -13.16
N GLY A 76 -7.18 18.88 -12.32
CA GLY A 76 -8.63 18.79 -12.25
C GLY A 76 -9.27 19.92 -11.45
N GLY A 77 -8.73 20.24 -10.27
CA GLY A 77 -9.28 21.22 -9.33
C GLY A 77 -9.44 22.61 -9.94
N ALA A 78 -8.33 23.19 -10.40
CA ALA A 78 -8.32 24.56 -10.94
C ALA A 78 -9.23 24.74 -12.18
N ARG A 79 -9.35 23.68 -13.00
CA ARG A 79 -10.14 23.73 -14.25
C ARG A 79 -11.63 23.45 -14.01
N LEU A 80 -11.95 22.50 -13.13
CA LEU A 80 -13.34 22.21 -12.75
C LEU A 80 -13.94 23.38 -12.00
N GLU A 81 -13.18 24.03 -11.11
CA GLU A 81 -13.59 25.26 -10.44
C GLU A 81 -13.89 26.36 -11.46
N ALA A 82 -12.95 26.66 -12.37
CA ALA A 82 -13.15 27.69 -13.40
C ALA A 82 -14.39 27.44 -14.28
N SER A 83 -14.75 26.18 -14.53
CA SER A 83 -15.94 25.82 -15.30
C SER A 83 -17.24 25.91 -14.50
N LEU A 84 -17.20 25.70 -13.18
CA LEU A 84 -18.38 25.65 -12.32
C LEU A 84 -18.67 27.01 -11.67
N ARG A 85 -17.65 27.84 -11.45
CA ARG A 85 -17.77 29.19 -10.89
C ARG A 85 -18.87 30.05 -11.55
N PRO A 86 -18.95 30.21 -12.90
CA PRO A 86 -19.99 31.04 -13.51
C PRO A 86 -21.41 30.49 -13.30
N LYS A 87 -21.56 29.17 -13.13
CA LYS A 87 -22.86 28.56 -12.81
C LYS A 87 -23.29 28.86 -11.38
N PHE A 88 -22.35 28.83 -10.43
CA PHE A 88 -22.60 29.18 -9.03
C PHE A 88 -22.90 30.68 -8.87
N GLU A 89 -22.16 31.53 -9.58
CA GLU A 89 -22.43 32.98 -9.61
C GLU A 89 -23.83 33.26 -10.18
N SER A 90 -24.28 32.51 -11.20
CA SER A 90 -25.61 32.70 -11.80
C SER A 90 -26.79 32.37 -10.87
N ILE A 91 -26.57 31.57 -9.83
CA ILE A 91 -27.58 31.20 -8.82
C ILE A 91 -27.38 31.94 -7.49
N GLY A 92 -26.55 32.99 -7.48
CA GLY A 92 -26.31 33.82 -6.30
C GLY A 92 -25.44 33.18 -5.22
N LEU A 93 -24.78 32.05 -5.53
CA LEU A 93 -23.81 31.43 -4.62
C LEU A 93 -22.43 32.04 -4.85
N GLY A 94 -21.78 32.46 -3.75
CA GLY A 94 -20.46 33.10 -3.82
C GLY A 94 -19.34 32.15 -4.28
N ALA A 95 -18.24 32.72 -4.76
CA ALA A 95 -17.08 31.99 -5.28
C ALA A 95 -16.54 30.92 -4.29
N ASN A 96 -16.55 31.21 -2.99
CA ASN A 96 -16.11 30.29 -1.94
C ASN A 96 -16.95 29.00 -1.88
N THR A 97 -18.26 29.10 -2.13
CA THR A 97 -19.16 27.93 -2.17
C THR A 97 -18.87 27.07 -3.38
N SER A 98 -18.60 27.68 -4.54
CA SER A 98 -18.25 26.94 -5.76
C SER A 98 -16.95 26.14 -5.60
N LEU A 99 -15.91 26.76 -5.01
CA LEU A 99 -14.64 26.12 -4.74
C LEU A 99 -14.80 24.95 -3.75
N ALA A 100 -15.50 25.18 -2.63
CA ALA A 100 -15.74 24.14 -1.64
C ALA A 100 -16.50 22.94 -2.23
N THR A 101 -17.55 23.17 -3.03
CA THR A 101 -18.28 22.08 -3.69
C THR A 101 -17.41 21.30 -4.66
N VAL A 102 -16.56 21.98 -5.45
CA VAL A 102 -15.64 21.32 -6.38
C VAL A 102 -14.62 20.46 -5.65
N ILE A 103 -14.02 20.99 -4.58
CA ILE A 103 -13.07 20.22 -3.76
C ILE A 103 -13.74 18.96 -3.20
N VAL A 104 -14.91 19.10 -2.57
CA VAL A 104 -15.64 17.95 -2.01
C VAL A 104 -15.97 16.91 -3.08
N MET A 105 -16.42 17.35 -4.25
CA MET A 105 -16.75 16.46 -5.36
C MET A 105 -15.53 15.70 -5.89
N ILE A 106 -14.40 16.38 -6.07
CA ILE A 106 -13.16 15.77 -6.56
C ILE A 106 -12.64 14.77 -5.53
N VAL A 107 -12.57 15.15 -4.25
CA VAL A 107 -12.14 14.27 -3.16
C VAL A 107 -13.03 13.04 -3.06
N PHE A 108 -14.36 13.20 -3.15
CA PHE A 108 -15.29 12.08 -3.14
C PHE A 108 -15.02 11.13 -4.33
N LEU A 109 -14.87 11.67 -5.54
CA LEU A 109 -14.62 10.85 -6.72
C LEU A 109 -13.26 10.14 -6.63
N GLU A 110 -12.22 10.82 -6.13
CA GLU A 110 -10.89 10.27 -5.92
C GLU A 110 -10.90 9.13 -4.92
N LEU A 111 -11.53 9.33 -3.75
CA LEU A 111 -11.61 8.29 -2.73
C LEU A 111 -12.43 7.09 -3.21
N VAL A 112 -13.59 7.32 -3.85
CA VAL A 112 -14.47 6.22 -4.24
C VAL A 112 -13.90 5.46 -5.43
N VAL A 113 -13.64 6.16 -6.54
CA VAL A 113 -13.27 5.54 -7.83
C VAL A 113 -11.77 5.32 -7.91
N GLY A 114 -10.97 6.22 -7.36
CA GLY A 114 -9.52 6.16 -7.38
C GLY A 114 -8.92 5.27 -6.29
N GLU A 115 -9.68 4.90 -5.25
CA GLU A 115 -9.10 4.15 -4.14
C GLU A 115 -9.98 3.00 -3.63
N LEU A 116 -11.15 3.28 -3.05
CA LEU A 116 -11.97 2.29 -2.34
C LEU A 116 -12.50 1.19 -3.26
N VAL A 117 -13.04 1.54 -4.42
CA VAL A 117 -13.56 0.57 -5.40
C VAL A 117 -12.43 -0.33 -5.93
N PRO A 118 -11.29 0.23 -6.43
CA PRO A 118 -10.14 -0.58 -6.85
C PRO A 118 -9.59 -1.47 -5.73
N LYS A 119 -9.45 -0.97 -4.49
CA LYS A 119 -8.99 -1.76 -3.34
C LYS A 119 -9.92 -2.94 -3.04
N SER A 120 -11.24 -2.70 -3.03
CA SER A 120 -12.24 -3.75 -2.84
C SER A 120 -12.19 -4.82 -3.93
N LEU A 121 -12.06 -4.40 -5.19
CA LEU A 121 -11.95 -5.32 -6.32
C LEU A 121 -10.64 -6.13 -6.28
N ALA A 122 -9.53 -5.46 -5.96
CA ALA A 122 -8.21 -6.07 -5.81
C ALA A 122 -8.16 -7.09 -4.68
N LEU A 123 -8.88 -6.85 -3.57
CA LEU A 123 -8.99 -7.80 -2.47
C LEU A 123 -9.67 -9.10 -2.90
N ARG A 124 -10.74 -9.01 -3.71
CA ARG A 124 -11.49 -10.16 -4.22
C ARG A 124 -10.70 -10.96 -5.27
N TYR A 125 -9.88 -10.28 -6.08
CA TYR A 125 -9.12 -10.88 -7.19
C TYR A 125 -7.61 -10.74 -7.01
N SER A 126 -7.12 -10.88 -5.77
CA SER A 126 -5.74 -10.56 -5.38
C SER A 126 -4.68 -11.32 -6.19
N ASP A 127 -4.88 -12.61 -6.45
CA ASP A 127 -3.96 -13.41 -7.27
C ASP A 127 -3.81 -12.84 -8.70
N ARG A 128 -4.93 -12.67 -9.41
CA ARG A 128 -4.92 -12.19 -10.81
C ARG A 128 -4.41 -10.76 -10.91
N TYR A 129 -4.86 -9.91 -10.00
CA TYR A 129 -4.48 -8.50 -9.97
C TYR A 129 -2.99 -8.34 -9.69
N SER A 130 -2.48 -8.96 -8.62
CA SER A 130 -1.06 -8.89 -8.25
C SER A 130 -0.15 -9.44 -9.34
N PHE A 131 -0.53 -10.52 -10.03
CA PHE A 131 0.26 -11.07 -11.14
C PHE A 131 0.29 -10.16 -12.36
N PHE A 132 -0.78 -9.40 -12.60
CA PHE A 132 -0.83 -8.41 -13.66
C PHE A 132 0.10 -7.23 -13.37
N VAL A 133 0.01 -6.65 -12.16
CA VAL A 133 0.78 -5.45 -11.78
C VAL A 133 2.20 -5.73 -11.29
N GLY A 134 2.51 -6.98 -10.92
CA GLY A 134 3.75 -7.32 -10.20
C GLY A 134 5.02 -6.97 -10.97
N ARG A 135 5.09 -7.25 -12.28
CA ARG A 135 6.29 -6.91 -13.08
C ARG A 135 6.45 -5.40 -13.28
N PRO A 136 5.41 -4.65 -13.71
CA PRO A 136 5.46 -3.19 -13.74
C PRO A 136 5.92 -2.57 -12.42
N LEU A 137 5.42 -3.07 -11.28
CA LEU A 137 5.77 -2.54 -9.97
C LEU A 137 7.20 -2.87 -9.55
N VAL A 138 7.73 -4.05 -9.89
CA VAL A 138 9.15 -4.34 -9.65
C VAL A 138 10.04 -3.36 -10.41
N PHE A 139 9.67 -3.02 -11.65
CA PHE A 139 10.38 -2.01 -12.43
C PHE A 139 10.26 -0.62 -11.79
N LEU A 140 9.04 -0.20 -11.44
CA LEU A 140 8.79 1.09 -10.79
C LEU A 140 9.58 1.20 -9.47
N SER A 141 9.56 0.16 -8.64
CA SER A 141 10.35 0.11 -7.40
C SER A 141 11.85 0.19 -7.65
N MET A 142 12.34 -0.27 -8.80
CA MET A 142 13.75 -0.12 -9.19
C MET A 142 14.07 1.32 -9.55
N VAL A 143 13.23 1.98 -10.35
CA VAL A 143 13.39 3.39 -10.72
C VAL A 143 13.26 4.32 -9.52
N MET A 144 12.32 4.03 -8.61
CA MET A 144 12.06 4.83 -7.41
C MET A 144 13.04 4.57 -6.26
N ARG A 145 14.05 3.69 -6.44
CA ARG A 145 15.07 3.41 -5.42
C ARG A 145 15.67 4.65 -4.73
N PRO A 146 16.19 5.65 -5.45
CA PRO A 146 16.84 6.80 -4.81
C PRO A 146 15.83 7.63 -3.99
N LEU A 147 14.60 7.80 -4.50
CA LEU A 147 13.54 8.51 -3.78
C LEU A 147 13.12 7.76 -2.52
N VAL A 148 12.91 6.45 -2.62
CA VAL A 148 12.58 5.62 -1.46
C VAL A 148 13.70 5.66 -0.43
N TRP A 149 14.97 5.55 -0.85
CA TRP A 149 16.10 5.65 0.06
C TRP A 149 16.13 6.98 0.81
N LEU A 150 15.93 8.09 0.09
CA LEU A 150 15.87 9.43 0.70
C LEU A 150 14.75 9.50 1.74
N LEU A 151 13.53 9.06 1.38
CA LEU A 151 12.39 9.05 2.30
C LEU A 151 12.67 8.17 3.53
N THR A 152 13.21 6.97 3.35
CA THR A 152 13.54 6.07 4.46
C THR A 152 14.57 6.70 5.39
N VAL A 153 15.62 7.33 4.85
CA VAL A 153 16.62 8.02 5.67
C VAL A 153 16.00 9.17 6.46
N THR A 154 15.18 9.99 5.83
CA THR A 154 14.49 11.10 6.48
C THR A 154 13.51 10.59 7.54
N SER A 155 12.68 9.59 7.23
CA SER A 155 11.75 8.97 8.18
C SER A 155 12.49 8.39 9.39
N ASN A 156 13.58 7.65 9.18
CA ASN A 156 14.37 7.09 10.27
C ASN A 156 15.03 8.19 11.12
N LEU A 157 15.43 9.31 10.52
CA LEU A 157 15.93 10.46 11.27
C LEU A 157 14.85 11.04 12.19
N PHE A 158 13.60 11.16 11.70
CA PHE A 158 12.48 11.59 12.52
C PHE A 158 12.15 10.59 13.63
N LEU A 159 12.12 9.29 13.32
CA LEU A 159 11.82 8.22 14.27
C LEU A 159 12.84 8.13 15.42
N ARG A 160 14.10 8.47 15.16
CA ARG A 160 15.13 8.57 16.21
C ARG A 160 14.78 9.58 17.31
N PHE A 161 14.05 10.65 17.00
CA PHE A 161 13.59 11.60 18.02
C PHE A 161 12.50 11.00 18.93
N PHE A 162 11.77 10.00 18.44
CA PHE A 162 10.75 9.28 19.21
C PHE A 162 11.30 8.03 19.92
N GLY A 163 12.62 7.82 19.90
CA GLY A 163 13.27 6.68 20.56
C GLY A 163 13.16 5.36 19.80
N ASP A 164 12.57 5.35 18.61
CA ASP A 164 12.41 4.16 17.81
C ASP A 164 13.67 3.85 17.00
N LYS A 165 14.24 2.66 17.22
CA LYS A 165 15.40 2.12 16.51
C LYS A 165 15.00 1.00 15.55
N THR A 166 13.71 0.71 15.40
CA THR A 166 13.25 -0.41 14.57
C THR A 166 13.10 0.02 13.11
N THR A 167 13.88 -0.62 12.25
CA THR A 167 13.60 -0.67 10.82
C THR A 167 12.26 -1.39 10.66
N PHE A 168 11.31 -0.78 9.93
CA PHE A 168 9.90 -1.14 9.71
C PHE A 168 9.53 -2.64 9.46
N THR A 169 10.49 -3.57 9.39
CA THR A 169 10.27 -4.99 9.03
C THR A 169 10.93 -6.00 9.96
N GLU A 170 11.83 -5.60 10.86
CA GLU A 170 12.13 -6.50 11.97
C GLU A 170 11.06 -6.26 13.04
N THR A 171 9.92 -6.95 12.91
CA THR A 171 9.16 -7.37 14.08
C THR A 171 10.13 -8.21 14.90
N ARG A 172 10.92 -7.54 15.73
CA ARG A 172 11.69 -8.19 16.77
C ARG A 172 10.63 -8.68 17.72
N LEU A 173 10.20 -9.93 17.49
CA LEU A 173 9.31 -10.60 18.41
C LEU A 173 9.99 -10.49 19.76
N SER A 174 9.30 -9.85 20.70
CA SER A 174 9.81 -9.79 22.06
C SER A 174 9.94 -11.23 22.57
N ARG A 175 10.76 -11.42 23.60
CA ARG A 175 10.91 -12.75 24.23
C ARG A 175 9.54 -13.32 24.63
N ASP A 176 8.69 -12.45 25.16
CA ASP A 176 7.36 -12.81 25.63
C ASP A 176 6.44 -13.18 24.47
N GLU A 177 6.55 -12.50 23.33
CA GLU A 177 5.80 -12.84 22.11
C GLU A 177 6.27 -14.17 21.50
N LEU A 178 7.58 -14.45 21.50
CA LEU A 178 8.11 -15.75 21.07
C LEU A 178 7.61 -16.89 21.97
N GLN A 179 7.58 -16.66 23.28
CA GLN A 179 7.07 -17.64 24.24
C GLN A 179 5.57 -17.90 24.03
N GLN A 180 4.77 -16.85 23.85
CA GLN A 180 3.34 -16.96 23.57
C GLN A 180 3.06 -17.74 22.28
N LEU A 181 3.82 -17.48 21.21
CA LEU A 181 3.68 -18.22 19.95
C LEU A 181 4.00 -19.71 20.09
N VAL A 182 5.01 -20.06 20.88
CA VAL A 182 5.38 -21.45 21.18
C VAL A 182 4.27 -22.14 22.00
N GLU A 183 3.74 -21.48 23.02
CA GLU A 183 2.64 -22.01 23.83
C GLU A 183 1.33 -22.17 23.03
N GLU A 184 1.04 -21.23 22.12
CA GLU A 184 -0.13 -21.30 21.24
C GLU A 184 0.02 -22.42 20.20
N ALA A 185 1.22 -22.64 19.67
CA ALA A 185 1.52 -23.75 18.78
C ALA A 185 1.33 -25.13 19.45
N ALA A 186 1.67 -25.25 20.74
CA ALA A 186 1.42 -26.46 21.53
C ALA A 186 -0.08 -26.69 21.81
N LYS A 187 -0.81 -25.64 22.18
CA LYS A 187 -2.27 -25.72 22.45
C LYS A 187 -3.08 -26.10 21.21
N THR A 188 -2.66 -25.64 20.04
CA THR A 188 -3.30 -25.94 18.75
C THR A 188 -2.90 -27.30 18.16
N GLY A 189 -2.01 -28.04 18.84
CA GLY A 189 -1.54 -29.36 18.39
C GLY A 189 -0.63 -29.30 17.16
N SER A 190 -0.15 -28.11 16.79
CA SER A 190 0.74 -27.92 15.63
C SER A 190 2.20 -28.29 15.93
N VAL A 191 2.57 -28.38 17.20
CA VAL A 191 3.90 -28.80 17.69
C VAL A 191 3.71 -29.78 18.85
N ASP A 192 4.55 -30.82 18.91
CA ASP A 192 4.57 -31.77 20.02
C ASP A 192 4.81 -31.03 21.36
N PRO A 193 4.04 -31.32 22.43
CA PRO A 193 4.19 -30.65 23.72
C PRO A 193 5.62 -30.67 24.28
N ARG A 194 6.39 -31.76 24.05
CA ARG A 194 7.78 -31.86 24.50
C ARG A 194 8.71 -30.98 23.66
N ALA A 195 8.47 -30.87 22.36
CA ALA A 195 9.23 -29.97 21.49
C ALA A 195 8.96 -28.50 21.84
N SER A 196 7.72 -28.16 22.19
CA SER A 196 7.34 -26.85 22.71
C SER A 196 7.99 -26.54 24.06
N GLU A 197 8.03 -27.52 24.96
CA GLU A 197 8.69 -27.38 26.26
C GLU A 197 10.19 -27.15 26.11
N ILE A 198 10.85 -27.89 25.21
CA ILE A 198 12.27 -27.68 24.89
C ILE A 198 12.49 -26.29 24.28
N ALA A 199 11.64 -25.86 23.35
CA ALA A 199 11.74 -24.54 22.73
C ALA A 199 11.53 -23.40 23.74
N SER A 200 10.53 -23.51 24.62
CA SER A 200 10.27 -22.54 25.68
C SER A 200 11.44 -22.47 26.67
N ARG A 201 11.98 -23.61 27.10
CA ARG A 201 13.17 -23.68 27.97
C ARG A 201 14.45 -23.15 27.29
N ALA A 202 14.62 -23.36 25.98
CA ALA A 202 15.77 -22.87 25.23
C ALA A 202 15.71 -21.35 24.97
N LEU A 203 14.51 -20.78 24.79
CA LEU A 203 14.26 -19.33 24.76
C LEU A 203 14.33 -18.70 26.17
N GLY A 204 14.16 -19.54 27.19
CA GLY A 204 14.59 -19.36 28.56
C GLY A 204 16.12 -19.27 28.69
N PHE A 205 16.78 -18.32 28.03
CA PHE A 205 18.18 -17.99 28.36
C PHE A 205 18.25 -17.73 29.86
N GLY A 206 19.07 -18.55 30.53
CA GLY A 206 19.03 -18.75 31.96
C GLY A 206 19.08 -17.45 32.75
N GLU A 207 18.23 -17.38 33.76
CA GLU A 207 18.70 -16.81 35.02
C GLU A 207 19.88 -17.69 35.48
N VAL A 208 21.08 -17.20 35.19
CA VAL A 208 22.30 -17.44 35.97
C VAL A 208 22.96 -16.09 36.18
#